data_AF-A0A2J1DRY1-F1
#
_entry.id   AF-A0A2J1DRY1-F1
#
_cell.length_a   1.000
_cell.length_b   1.000
_cell.length_c   1.000
_cell.angle_alpha   90.00
_cell.angle_beta   90.00
_cell.angle_gamma   90.00
#
_symmetry.space_group_name_H-M   'P 1'
#
loop_
_entity.id
_entity.type
_entity.pdbx_description
1 polymer ?
#
loop_
_entity_poly.entity_id
_entity_poly.type
_entity_poly.pdbx_seq_one_letter_code
_entity_poly.pdbx_strand_id
1 'polypeptide(L)'
;VFSGISGLKGVHCCGNTDWSILMDTSVDIINFDTYAYADSLAIYTDALKAFIKRGGAVAWGIVPTDEKALKEETAASLKDRLEAAMSHFDSKGLPFAELARHSLITPACGLGLKSLDAAERAPELLAELSALLRRKHGTV
;
A
#
# COMPACT_ATOMS: atom_id res chain seq x y z
N VAL A 1 4.34 23.15 -2.44
CA VAL A 1 5.42 22.14 -2.62
C VAL A 1 5.31 21.45 -3.98
N PHE A 2 4.21 20.77 -4.34
CA PHE A 2 4.11 20.03 -5.62
C PHE A 2 3.83 20.87 -6.88
N SER A 3 3.57 22.17 -6.76
CA SER A 3 3.16 23.04 -7.88
C SER A 3 4.19 23.16 -9.00
N GLY A 4 5.47 22.87 -8.73
CA GLY A 4 6.54 22.87 -9.73
C GLY A 4 6.79 21.52 -10.42
N ILE A 5 6.04 20.46 -10.07
CA ILE A 5 6.25 19.09 -10.57
C ILE A 5 5.12 18.71 -11.51
N SER A 6 5.47 18.30 -12.73
CA SER A 6 4.54 17.73 -13.70
C SER A 6 4.47 16.20 -13.59
N GLY A 7 3.33 15.61 -13.98
CA GLY A 7 3.08 14.17 -13.87
C GLY A 7 2.56 13.72 -12.51
N LEU A 8 2.59 12.40 -12.27
CA LEU A 8 2.14 11.77 -11.02
C LEU A 8 3.12 12.06 -9.89
N LYS A 9 2.61 12.52 -8.74
CA LYS A 9 3.38 12.80 -7.53
C LYS A 9 3.12 11.72 -6.48
N GLY A 10 4.17 11.00 -6.12
CA GLY A 10 4.16 10.03 -5.03
C GLY A 10 4.93 10.53 -3.81
N VAL A 11 4.45 10.20 -2.62
CA VAL A 11 5.18 10.37 -1.35
C VAL A 11 5.28 9.03 -0.63
N HIS A 12 6.45 8.73 -0.08
CA HIS A 12 6.66 7.55 0.74
C HIS A 12 7.10 7.92 2.16
N CYS A 13 6.53 7.24 3.16
CA CYS A 13 6.98 7.26 4.54
C CYS A 13 7.01 5.82 5.08
N CYS A 14 8.15 5.33 5.59
CA CYS A 14 8.26 3.97 6.16
C CYS A 14 7.68 3.85 7.58
N GLY A 15 7.20 4.95 8.20
CA GLY A 15 6.70 4.96 9.57
C GLY A 15 5.35 5.67 9.72
N ASN A 16 4.94 5.86 10.98
CA ASN A 16 3.73 6.61 11.28
C ASN A 16 3.96 8.12 11.08
N THR A 17 3.05 8.77 10.38
CA THR A 17 3.01 10.23 10.21
C THR A 17 1.56 10.69 10.34
N ASP A 18 1.35 12.00 10.44
CA ASP A 18 0.00 12.52 10.25
C ASP A 18 -0.37 12.43 8.76
N TRP A 19 -1.07 11.35 8.41
CA TRP A 19 -1.46 11.07 7.04
C TRP A 19 -2.50 12.06 6.51
N SER A 20 -3.26 12.73 7.38
CA SER A 20 -4.23 13.75 6.97
C SER A 20 -3.52 14.92 6.27
N ILE A 21 -2.37 15.36 6.78
CA ILE A 21 -1.59 16.45 6.19
C ILE A 21 -1.13 16.10 4.78
N LEU A 22 -0.62 14.87 4.57
CA LEU A 22 -0.21 14.41 3.24
C LEU A 22 -1.41 14.31 2.29
N MET A 23 -2.52 13.74 2.79
CA MET A 23 -3.76 13.63 2.04
C MET A 23 -4.40 14.99 1.75
N ASP A 24 -4.13 16.06 2.49
CA ASP A 24 -4.64 17.41 2.18
C ASP A 24 -3.79 18.15 1.13
N THR A 25 -2.63 17.61 0.77
CA THR A 25 -1.82 18.15 -0.32
C THR A 25 -2.32 17.74 -1.70
N SER A 26 -1.69 18.27 -2.76
CA SER A 26 -1.92 17.84 -4.15
C SER A 26 -1.09 16.61 -4.56
N VAL A 27 -0.74 15.73 -3.61
CA VAL A 27 -0.11 14.43 -3.91
C VAL A 27 -1.13 13.50 -4.57
N ASP A 28 -0.67 12.65 -5.49
CA ASP A 28 -1.51 11.70 -6.21
C ASP A 28 -1.44 10.30 -5.57
N ILE A 29 -0.27 9.90 -5.06
CA ILE A 29 -0.03 8.57 -4.49
C ILE A 29 0.64 8.70 -3.11
N ILE A 30 0.10 8.03 -2.10
CA ILE A 30 0.78 7.84 -0.81
C ILE A 30 1.25 6.40 -0.68
N ASN A 31 2.50 6.17 -0.25
CA ASN A 31 3.09 4.84 -0.05
C ASN A 31 3.56 4.68 1.39
N PHE A 32 3.14 3.61 2.06
CA PHE A 32 3.50 3.36 3.45
C PHE A 32 3.76 1.88 3.71
N ASP A 33 4.49 1.61 4.79
CA ASP A 33 4.76 0.25 5.27
C ASP A 33 3.50 -0.32 5.93
N THR A 34 2.59 -0.86 5.11
CA THR A 34 1.39 -1.56 5.58
C THR A 34 1.74 -2.85 6.31
N TYR A 35 2.86 -3.50 5.98
CA TYR A 35 3.27 -4.76 6.59
C TYR A 35 3.53 -4.61 8.09
N ALA A 36 4.22 -3.54 8.50
CA ALA A 36 4.51 -3.24 9.90
C ALA A 36 3.47 -2.30 10.55
N TYR A 37 2.77 -1.47 9.76
CA TYR A 37 1.88 -0.41 10.27
C TYR A 37 0.49 -0.44 9.63
N ALA A 38 -0.14 -1.60 9.52
CA ALA A 38 -1.45 -1.79 8.88
C ALA A 38 -2.53 -0.81 9.39
N ASP A 39 -2.52 -0.49 10.69
CA ASP A 39 -3.52 0.36 11.33
C ASP A 39 -3.26 1.87 11.17
N SER A 40 -2.11 2.28 10.61
CA SER A 40 -1.72 3.69 10.55
C SER A 40 -2.71 4.57 9.78
N LEU A 41 -3.40 4.03 8.77
CA LEU A 41 -4.44 4.76 8.03
C LEU A 41 -5.84 4.63 8.65
N ALA A 42 -6.06 3.67 9.55
CA ALA A 42 -7.39 3.33 10.06
C ALA A 42 -8.06 4.47 10.85
N ILE A 43 -7.26 5.35 11.46
CA ILE A 43 -7.74 6.54 12.18
C ILE A 43 -8.02 7.75 11.27
N TYR A 44 -7.58 7.71 10.01
CA TYR A 44 -7.72 8.79 9.03
C TYR A 44 -8.78 8.50 7.96
N THR A 45 -9.83 7.75 8.31
CA THR A 45 -10.81 7.24 7.33
C THR A 45 -11.48 8.34 6.50
N ASP A 46 -11.84 9.48 7.11
CA ASP A 46 -12.51 10.56 6.38
C ASP A 46 -11.54 11.30 5.43
N ALA A 47 -10.28 11.51 5.86
CA ALA A 47 -9.24 12.03 4.99
C ALA A 47 -8.94 11.07 3.82
N LEU A 48 -8.92 9.76 4.08
CA LEU A 48 -8.71 8.73 3.05
C LEU A 48 -9.86 8.71 2.03
N LYS A 49 -11.11 8.81 2.47
CA LYS A 49 -12.26 8.94 1.55
C LYS A 49 -12.15 10.19 0.68
N ALA A 50 -11.81 11.34 1.27
CA ALA A 50 -11.62 12.58 0.52
C ALA A 50 -10.47 12.45 -0.49
N PHE A 51 -9.39 11.76 -0.11
CA PHE A 51 -8.24 11.45 -0.97
C PHE A 51 -8.63 10.61 -2.18
N ILE A 52 -9.32 9.50 -1.95
CA ILE A 52 -9.79 8.61 -3.01
C ILE A 52 -10.80 9.31 -3.92
N LYS A 53 -11.76 10.04 -3.33
CA LYS A 53 -12.78 10.78 -4.07
C LYS A 53 -12.19 11.80 -5.06
N ARG A 54 -11.05 12.40 -4.75
CA ARG A 54 -10.36 13.32 -5.66
C ARG A 54 -9.43 12.62 -6.67
N GLY A 55 -9.38 11.29 -6.69
CA GLY A 55 -8.55 10.50 -7.60
C GLY A 55 -7.21 10.02 -7.03
N GLY A 56 -6.97 10.22 -5.73
CA GLY A 56 -5.76 9.73 -5.07
C GLY A 56 -5.69 8.20 -5.01
N ALA A 57 -4.48 7.65 -4.88
CA ALA A 57 -4.24 6.22 -4.73
C ALA A 57 -3.34 5.90 -3.53
N VAL A 58 -3.59 4.75 -2.90
CA VAL A 58 -2.77 4.22 -1.81
C VAL A 58 -1.89 3.10 -2.35
N ALA A 59 -0.59 3.23 -2.17
CA ALA A 59 0.36 2.16 -2.38
C ALA A 59 0.62 1.43 -1.05
N TRP A 60 0.09 0.22 -0.97
CA TRP A 60 0.16 -0.65 0.20
C TRP A 60 1.47 -1.41 0.18
N GLY A 61 2.43 -0.95 0.97
CA GLY A 61 3.74 -1.57 1.17
C GLY A 61 3.62 -2.85 1.99
N ILE A 62 3.01 -3.88 1.39
CA ILE A 62 2.64 -5.12 2.06
C ILE A 62 3.71 -6.21 1.93
N VAL A 63 4.53 -6.19 0.87
CA VAL A 63 5.63 -7.16 0.74
C VAL A 63 6.78 -6.72 1.66
N PRO A 64 7.18 -7.53 2.65
CA PRO A 64 8.21 -7.13 3.61
C PRO A 64 9.57 -6.91 2.91
N THR A 65 10.42 -6.09 3.52
CA THR A 65 11.82 -5.93 3.09
C THR A 65 12.81 -6.57 4.07
N ASP A 66 12.31 -7.11 5.18
CA ASP A 66 13.10 -7.94 6.09
C ASP A 66 13.33 -9.32 5.48
N GLU A 67 14.57 -9.81 5.47
CA GLU A 67 14.93 -11.03 4.76
C GLU A 67 14.35 -12.29 5.38
N LYS A 68 14.18 -12.30 6.71
CA LYS A 68 13.55 -13.42 7.40
C LYS A 68 12.07 -13.46 7.04
N ALA A 69 11.38 -12.33 7.14
CA ALA A 69 9.99 -12.22 6.75
C ALA A 69 9.76 -12.59 5.27
N LEU A 70 10.64 -12.17 4.36
CA LEU A 70 10.55 -12.53 2.93
C LEU A 70 10.64 -14.03 2.66
N LYS A 71 11.38 -14.77 3.50
CA LYS A 71 11.50 -16.24 3.39
C LYS A 71 10.30 -16.98 3.97
N GLU A 72 9.63 -16.39 4.97
CA GLU A 72 8.50 -16.99 5.67
C GLU A 72 7.15 -16.65 5.00
N GLU A 73 7.03 -15.48 4.39
CA GLU A 73 5.80 -15.01 3.76
C GLU A 73 5.54 -15.64 2.38
N THR A 74 4.26 -15.81 2.07
CA THR A 74 3.75 -16.31 0.80
C THR A 74 2.75 -15.34 0.22
N ALA A 75 2.45 -15.44 -1.09
CA ALA A 75 1.43 -14.60 -1.70
C ALA A 75 0.06 -14.77 -1.02
N ALA A 76 -0.25 -15.97 -0.52
CA ALA A 76 -1.50 -16.25 0.19
C ALA A 76 -1.57 -15.53 1.54
N SER A 77 -0.51 -15.61 2.35
CA SER A 77 -0.46 -14.96 3.66
C SER A 77 -0.44 -13.44 3.54
N LEU A 78 0.27 -12.89 2.56
CA LEU A 78 0.26 -11.45 2.29
C LEU A 78 -1.10 -10.95 1.79
N LYS A 79 -1.81 -11.75 0.99
CA LYS A 79 -3.18 -11.43 0.57
C LYS A 79 -4.11 -11.36 1.79
N ASP A 80 -4.05 -12.34 2.68
CA ASP A 80 -4.89 -12.35 3.90
C ASP A 80 -4.59 -11.14 4.79
N ARG A 81 -3.32 -10.79 4.98
CA ARG A 81 -2.90 -9.58 5.71
C ARG A 81 -3.42 -8.29 5.07
N LEU A 82 -3.29 -8.15 3.74
CA LEU A 82 -3.75 -6.98 3.02
C LEU A 82 -5.28 -6.81 3.13
N GLU A 83 -6.01 -7.90 2.91
CA GLU A 83 -7.47 -7.90 3.03
C GLU A 83 -7.92 -7.54 4.45
N ALA A 84 -7.24 -8.06 5.47
CA ALA A 84 -7.50 -7.68 6.86
C ALA A 84 -7.27 -6.17 7.08
N ALA A 85 -6.13 -5.62 6.64
CA ALA A 85 -5.82 -4.20 6.76
C ALA A 85 -6.87 -3.31 6.04
N MET A 86 -7.33 -3.73 4.87
CA MET A 86 -8.35 -3.01 4.10
C MET A 86 -9.76 -3.14 4.68
N SER A 87 -10.08 -4.24 5.37
CA SER A 87 -11.42 -4.51 5.92
C SER A 87 -11.88 -3.46 6.94
N HIS A 88 -10.94 -2.79 7.62
CA HIS A 88 -11.24 -1.73 8.58
C HIS A 88 -12.01 -0.54 7.98
N PHE A 89 -11.90 -0.34 6.67
CA PHE A 89 -12.54 0.76 5.95
C PHE A 89 -13.94 0.43 5.43
N ASP A 90 -14.26 -0.86 5.25
CA ASP A 90 -15.54 -1.31 4.72
C ASP A 90 -16.69 -0.89 5.64
N SER A 91 -16.58 -1.21 6.93
CA SER A 91 -17.54 -0.80 7.97
C SER A 91 -17.69 0.72 8.12
N LYS A 92 -16.73 1.48 7.59
CA LYS A 92 -16.70 2.94 7.65
C LYS A 92 -17.15 3.57 6.33
N GLY A 93 -17.70 2.82 5.38
CA GLY A 93 -18.26 3.36 4.14
C GLY A 93 -17.23 3.64 3.05
N LEU A 94 -16.12 2.89 3.05
CA LEU A 94 -15.19 2.81 1.92
C LEU A 94 -15.03 1.33 1.56
N PRO A 95 -15.87 0.79 0.67
CA PRO A 95 -15.89 -0.63 0.35
C PRO A 95 -14.59 -1.12 -0.25
N PHE A 96 -14.24 -2.39 0.01
CA PHE A 96 -13.00 -3.00 -0.50
C PHE A 96 -12.83 -2.80 -2.02
N ALA A 97 -13.89 -2.99 -2.81
CA ALA A 97 -13.81 -2.86 -4.26
C ALA A 97 -13.47 -1.42 -4.71
N GLU A 98 -13.96 -0.40 -4.01
CA GLU A 98 -13.62 1.00 -4.28
C GLU A 98 -12.17 1.28 -3.89
N LEU A 99 -11.77 0.85 -2.70
CA LEU A 99 -10.41 1.02 -2.21
C LEU A 99 -9.39 0.31 -3.12
N ALA A 100 -9.68 -0.93 -3.53
CA ALA A 100 -8.83 -1.73 -4.41
C ALA A 100 -8.60 -1.08 -5.79
N ARG A 101 -9.59 -0.36 -6.33
CA ARG A 101 -9.44 0.39 -7.61
C ARG A 101 -8.50 1.58 -7.49
N HIS A 102 -8.32 2.10 -6.28
CA HIS A 102 -7.41 3.18 -5.93
C HIS A 102 -6.17 2.66 -5.20
N SER A 103 -5.77 1.42 -5.47
CA SER A 103 -4.67 0.77 -4.76
C SER A 103 -3.56 0.29 -5.69
N LEU A 104 -2.32 0.41 -5.19
CA LEU A 104 -1.13 -0.27 -5.70
C LEU A 104 -0.61 -1.18 -4.59
N ILE A 105 0.06 -2.27 -4.95
CA ILE A 105 0.85 -3.05 -3.99
C ILE A 105 2.33 -2.80 -4.25
N THR A 106 3.10 -2.67 -3.19
CA THR A 106 4.53 -2.35 -3.24
C THR A 106 5.31 -3.14 -2.18
N PRO A 107 6.65 -3.19 -2.27
CA PRO A 107 7.49 -3.50 -1.13
C PRO A 107 7.30 -2.44 -0.03
N ALA A 108 7.47 -2.84 1.23
CA ALA A 108 7.25 -2.00 2.40
C ALA A 108 8.12 -0.73 2.44
N CYS A 109 9.34 -0.80 1.90
CA CYS A 109 10.30 0.31 1.84
C CYS A 109 11.33 -0.03 0.71
N GLY A 110 12.42 0.71 0.58
CA GLY A 110 13.43 0.47 -0.46
C GLY A 110 14.22 -0.84 -0.28
N LEU A 111 14.63 -1.47 -1.39
CA LEU A 111 15.43 -2.71 -1.41
C LEU A 111 16.94 -2.47 -1.56
N GLY A 112 17.39 -1.22 -1.74
CA GLY A 112 18.78 -0.90 -2.10
C GLY A 112 19.85 -1.25 -1.05
N LEU A 113 19.45 -1.60 0.18
CA LEU A 113 20.34 -2.02 1.27
C LEU A 113 20.17 -3.50 1.63
N LYS A 114 19.48 -4.28 0.80
CA LYS A 114 19.19 -5.70 1.04
C LYS A 114 20.14 -6.58 0.23
N SER A 115 20.24 -7.86 0.59
CA SER A 115 20.95 -8.84 -0.23
C SER A 115 20.33 -8.96 -1.63
N LEU A 116 21.10 -9.49 -2.59
CA LEU A 116 20.61 -9.74 -3.94
C LEU A 116 19.40 -10.70 -3.91
N ASP A 117 19.50 -11.79 -3.15
CA ASP A 117 18.41 -12.76 -2.97
C ASP A 117 17.12 -12.08 -2.47
N ALA A 118 17.23 -11.16 -1.52
CA ALA A 118 16.07 -10.40 -1.03
C ALA A 118 15.53 -9.40 -2.07
N ALA A 119 16.43 -8.76 -2.82
CA ALA A 119 16.08 -7.82 -3.89
C ALA A 119 15.42 -8.52 -5.10
N GLU A 120 15.68 -9.81 -5.31
CA GLU A 120 15.00 -10.66 -6.29
C GLU A 120 13.69 -11.23 -5.74
N ARG A 121 13.70 -11.75 -4.51
CA ARG A 121 12.54 -12.41 -3.93
C ARG A 121 11.36 -11.47 -3.69
N ALA A 122 11.61 -10.23 -3.28
CA ALA A 122 10.54 -9.27 -3.01
C ALA A 122 9.69 -8.95 -4.26
N PRO A 123 10.26 -8.60 -5.43
CA PRO A 123 9.51 -8.45 -6.68
C PRO A 123 8.77 -9.71 -7.13
N GLU A 124 9.37 -10.91 -6.99
CA GLU A 124 8.70 -12.17 -7.32
C GLU A 124 7.43 -12.37 -6.48
N LEU A 125 7.56 -12.21 -5.17
CA LEU A 125 6.45 -12.35 -4.23
C LEU A 125 5.37 -11.30 -4.47
N LEU A 126 5.76 -10.08 -4.87
CA LEU A 126 4.84 -9.02 -5.28
C LEU A 126 4.06 -9.39 -6.55
N ALA A 127 4.73 -10.00 -7.55
CA ALA A 127 4.09 -10.45 -8.77
C ALA A 127 3.12 -11.61 -8.53
N GLU A 128 3.52 -12.59 -7.70
CA GLU A 128 2.66 -13.69 -7.25
C GLU A 128 1.40 -13.16 -6.54
N LEU A 129 1.58 -12.18 -5.65
CA LEU A 129 0.49 -11.52 -4.92
C LEU A 129 -0.45 -10.76 -5.87
N SER A 130 0.06 -9.97 -6.82
CA SER A 130 -0.77 -9.27 -7.80
C SER A 130 -1.60 -10.27 -8.61
N ALA A 131 -0.99 -11.34 -9.10
CA ALA A 131 -1.69 -12.35 -9.87
C ALA A 131 -2.81 -13.02 -9.05
N LEU A 132 -2.57 -13.27 -7.76
CA LEU A 132 -3.57 -13.82 -6.85
C LEU A 132 -4.74 -12.86 -6.62
N LEU A 133 -4.46 -11.58 -6.36
CA LEU A 133 -5.48 -10.55 -6.13
C LEU A 133 -6.34 -10.33 -7.38
N ARG A 134 -5.73 -10.23 -8.57
CA ARG A 134 -6.46 -10.09 -9.84
C ARG A 134 -7.39 -11.26 -10.11
N ARG A 135 -6.96 -12.50 -9.82
CA ARG A 135 -7.81 -13.69 -9.98
C ARG A 135 -9.00 -13.68 -9.03
N LYS A 136 -8.82 -13.22 -7.79
CA LYS A 136 -9.87 -13.22 -6.76
C LYS A 136 -10.87 -12.06 -6.94
N HIS A 137 -10.38 -10.87 -7.25
CA HIS A 137 -11.15 -9.63 -7.19
C HIS A 137 -11.36 -8.95 -8.55
N GLY A 138 -10.83 -9.51 -9.64
CA GLY A 138 -10.90 -8.92 -10.98
C GLY A 138 -10.13 -7.61 -11.15
N THR A 139 -9.41 -7.17 -10.11
CA THR A 139 -8.67 -5.91 -10.05
C THR A 139 -7.45 -6.08 -9.12
N VAL A 140 -6.57 -5.06 -9.09
CA VAL A 140 -5.21 -4.96 -8.49
C VAL A 140 -4.06 -5.27 -9.46
#